data_AF-A0A919EQC7-F1
#
_entry.id   AF-A0A919EQC7-F1
#
_cell.length_a   1.000
_cell.length_b   1.000
_cell.length_c   1.000
_cell.angle_alpha   90.00
_cell.angle_beta   90.00
_cell.angle_gamma   90.00
#
_symmetry.space_group_name_H-M   'P 1'
#
loop_
_entity.id
_entity.type
_entity.pdbx_description
1 polymer ?
#
loop_
_entity_poly.entity_id
_entity_poly.type
_entity_poly.pdbx_seq_one_letter_code
_entity_poly.pdbx_strand_id
1 'polypeptide(L)'
;MLSGLAALSVPLTAACGGDPGDGPAADGKVTFDWWNIATTEPGRSLFPRIASAFMAAHPDVRIETTSLENEAFKSKLTATPCRWSTR
;
A
#
# COMPACT_ATOMS: atom_id res chain seq x y z
N MET A 1 -52.35 -17.63 1.99
CA MET A 1 -52.14 -16.35 1.29
C MET A 1 -51.05 -15.61 2.08
N LEU A 2 -49.78 -16.04 1.98
CA LEU A 2 -48.72 -15.59 1.07
C LEU A 2 -48.32 -14.10 1.21
N SER A 3 -46.99 -13.88 1.29
CA SER A 3 -46.23 -12.61 1.24
C SER A 3 -46.03 -11.94 2.60
N GLY A 4 -44.83 -11.62 3.10
CA GLY A 4 -43.53 -11.23 2.52
C GLY A 4 -42.95 -10.21 3.55
N LEU A 5 -41.67 -9.94 3.78
CA LEU A 5 -40.43 -10.03 3.03
C LEU A 5 -39.35 -10.55 4.01
N ALA A 6 -38.58 -11.56 3.60
CA ALA A 6 -37.27 -11.77 4.20
C ALA A 6 -36.37 -10.62 3.72
N ALA A 7 -35.98 -9.73 4.63
CA ALA A 7 -34.90 -8.80 4.39
C ALA A 7 -33.61 -9.62 4.24
N LEU A 8 -33.26 -9.96 3.00
CA LEU A 8 -31.92 -10.40 2.64
C LEU A 8 -31.01 -9.19 2.83
N SER A 9 -30.51 -9.01 4.05
CA SER A 9 -29.33 -8.22 4.33
C SER A 9 -28.17 -8.87 3.58
N VAL A 10 -27.93 -8.41 2.35
CA VAL A 10 -26.70 -8.68 1.62
C VAL A 10 -25.57 -8.15 2.50
N PRO A 11 -24.68 -9.00 3.06
CA PRO A 11 -23.46 -8.49 3.62
C PRO A 11 -22.72 -7.83 2.45
N LEU A 12 -22.70 -6.50 2.45
CA LEU A 12 -21.74 -5.75 1.66
C LEU A 12 -20.39 -6.36 2.02
N THR A 13 -19.81 -7.04 1.06
CA THR A 13 -18.46 -7.57 1.12
C THR A 13 -17.58 -6.48 1.72
N ALA A 14 -17.03 -6.75 2.91
CA ALA A 14 -16.03 -5.91 3.54
C ALA A 14 -14.87 -5.78 2.54
N ALA A 15 -14.89 -4.69 1.77
CA ALA A 15 -13.77 -4.30 0.95
C ALA A 15 -12.66 -3.91 1.93
N CYS A 16 -11.74 -4.83 2.16
CA CYS A 16 -10.51 -4.66 2.93
C CYS A 16 -10.74 -4.00 4.30
N GLY A 17 -10.81 -4.81 5.36
CA GLY A 17 -10.70 -4.27 6.73
C GLY A 17 -9.39 -3.52 6.88
N GLY A 18 -9.46 -2.19 6.86
CA GLY A 18 -8.40 -1.33 7.36
C GLY A 18 -8.35 -1.47 8.87
N ASP A 19 -7.15 -1.62 9.42
CA ASP A 19 -6.92 -1.52 10.85
C ASP A 19 -7.24 -0.08 11.29
N PRO A 20 -7.77 0.16 12.50
CA PRO A 20 -8.03 1.52 13.00
C PRO A 20 -6.79 2.45 13.07
N GLY A 21 -5.61 2.01 12.64
CA GLY A 21 -4.40 2.82 12.45
C GLY A 21 -4.10 3.26 11.00
N ASP A 22 -4.85 2.82 9.98
CA ASP A 22 -4.49 2.98 8.56
C ASP A 22 -4.74 4.39 7.94
N GLY A 23 -4.90 5.42 8.80
CA GLY A 23 -5.00 6.82 8.40
C GLY A 23 -3.65 7.53 8.42
N PRO A 24 -3.55 8.77 7.91
CA PRO A 24 -2.42 9.65 8.24
C PRO A 24 -2.20 9.60 9.75
N ALA A 25 -0.94 9.57 10.18
CA ALA A 25 -0.64 9.66 11.61
C ALA A 25 -1.37 10.88 12.21
N ALA A 26 -1.63 10.88 13.52
CA ALA A 26 -2.37 11.99 14.15
C ALA A 26 -1.72 13.38 13.91
N ASP A 27 -0.47 13.42 13.45
CA ASP A 27 0.29 14.61 13.04
C ASP A 27 0.23 14.93 11.53
N GLY A 28 -0.57 14.21 10.74
CA GLY A 28 -0.76 14.41 9.31
C GLY A 28 0.30 13.78 8.40
N LYS A 29 1.30 13.10 8.95
CA LYS A 29 2.39 12.49 8.15
C LYS A 29 1.97 11.18 7.52
N VAL A 30 2.53 10.90 6.35
CA VAL A 30 2.30 9.67 5.57
C VAL A 30 3.61 8.97 5.30
N THR A 31 3.66 7.68 5.59
CA THR A 31 4.79 6.81 5.22
C THR A 31 4.33 5.77 4.22
N PHE A 32 5.07 5.60 3.13
CA PHE A 32 4.78 4.62 2.08
C PHE A 32 5.99 3.71 1.82
N ASP A 33 5.75 2.41 1.80
CA ASP A 33 6.74 1.41 1.39
C ASP A 33 6.64 1.19 -0.12
N TRP A 34 7.73 1.50 -0.84
CA TRP A 34 7.81 1.34 -2.29
C TRP A 34 8.69 0.15 -2.68
N TRP A 35 8.04 -0.97 -3.04
CA TRP A 35 8.75 -2.11 -3.61
C TRP A 35 8.77 -2.05 -5.14
N ASN A 36 9.92 -2.36 -5.74
CA ASN A 36 10.10 -2.38 -7.20
C ASN A 36 11.07 -3.50 -7.63
N ILE A 37 11.13 -3.76 -8.94
CA ILE A 37 12.01 -4.79 -9.53
C ILE A 37 13.24 -4.20 -10.26
N ALA A 38 13.50 -2.91 -10.10
CA ALA A 38 14.60 -2.23 -10.79
C ALA A 38 15.93 -2.46 -10.06
N THR A 39 16.57 -3.61 -10.31
CA THR A 39 17.84 -4.01 -9.67
C THR A 39 19.08 -3.67 -10.49
N THR A 40 18.89 -3.30 -11.76
CA THR A 40 19.94 -2.90 -12.72
C THR A 40 19.83 -1.42 -13.11
N GLU A 41 20.90 -0.88 -13.70
CA GLU A 41 20.89 0.49 -14.22
C GLU A 41 20.06 0.62 -15.50
N PRO A 42 19.39 1.77 -15.72
CA PRO A 42 19.44 3.00 -14.92
C PRO A 42 18.48 3.00 -13.71
N GLY A 43 17.63 1.98 -13.59
CA GLY A 43 16.53 1.95 -12.63
C GLY A 43 17.01 1.94 -11.18
N ARG A 44 18.04 1.14 -10.88
CA ARG A 44 18.64 1.05 -9.53
C ARG A 44 18.99 2.42 -8.95
N SER A 45 19.52 3.33 -9.78
CA SER A 45 19.85 4.68 -9.36
C SER A 45 18.68 5.67 -9.51
N LEU A 46 17.75 5.43 -10.43
CA LEU A 46 16.65 6.35 -10.71
C LEU A 46 15.57 6.35 -9.62
N PHE A 47 15.17 5.20 -9.12
CA PHE A 47 14.10 5.08 -8.13
C PHE A 47 14.41 5.82 -6.81
N PRO A 48 15.61 5.66 -6.21
CA PRO A 48 16.00 6.44 -5.04
C PRO A 48 15.98 7.95 -5.30
N ARG A 49 16.44 8.40 -6.47
CA ARG A 49 16.44 9.83 -6.82
C ARG A 49 15.02 10.39 -6.90
N ILE A 50 14.08 9.66 -7.52
CA ILE A 50 12.68 10.07 -7.59
C ILE A 50 12.07 10.13 -6.20
N ALA A 51 12.30 9.12 -5.36
CA ALA A 51 11.81 9.11 -3.98
C ALA A 51 12.35 10.30 -3.18
N SER A 52 13.66 10.59 -3.27
CA SER A 52 14.27 11.74 -2.62
C SER A 52 13.72 13.07 -3.13
N ALA A 53 13.54 13.23 -4.44
CA ALA A 53 12.98 14.45 -5.02
C ALA A 53 11.53 14.68 -4.56
N PHE A 54 10.73 13.61 -4.47
CA PHE A 54 9.36 13.69 -3.96
C PHE A 54 9.34 14.08 -2.47
N MET A 55 10.12 13.42 -1.63
CA MET A 55 10.20 13.77 -0.19
C MET A 55 10.71 15.20 0.04
N ALA A 56 11.58 15.72 -0.81
CA ALA A 56 12.03 17.11 -0.73
C ALA A 56 10.92 18.12 -1.04
N ALA A 57 10.00 17.78 -1.96
CA ALA A 57 8.83 18.60 -2.29
C ALA A 57 7.66 18.40 -1.31
N HIS A 58 7.64 17.29 -0.58
CA HIS A 58 6.55 16.87 0.31
C HIS A 58 7.12 16.48 1.69
N PRO A 59 7.36 17.45 2.59
CA PRO A 59 8.05 17.21 3.86
C PRO A 59 7.29 16.27 4.81
N ASP A 60 5.97 16.15 4.64
CA ASP A 60 5.12 15.25 5.44
C ASP A 60 5.07 13.81 4.89
N VAL A 61 5.78 13.54 3.78
CA VAL A 61 5.81 12.21 3.17
C VAL A 61 7.18 11.56 3.35
N ARG A 62 7.16 10.30 3.78
CA ARG A 62 8.32 9.41 3.86
C ARG A 62 8.15 8.25 2.88
N ILE A 63 9.13 8.00 2.03
CA ILE A 63 9.15 6.87 1.10
C ILE A 63 10.31 5.95 1.46
N GLU A 64 10.01 4.67 1.70
CA GLU A 64 11.00 3.61 1.93
C GLU A 64 11.08 2.72 0.69
N THR A 65 12.16 2.85 -0.09
CA THR A 65 12.31 2.12 -1.36
C THR A 65 13.09 0.82 -1.18
N THR A 66 12.56 -0.28 -1.70
CA THR A 66 13.22 -1.60 -1.73
C THR A 66 13.14 -2.17 -3.14
N SER A 67 14.31 -2.47 -3.73
CA SER A 67 14.39 -3.19 -5.01
C SER A 67 14.61 -4.69 -4.75
N LEU A 68 13.78 -5.53 -5.35
CA LEU A 68 13.79 -6.98 -5.20
C LEU A 68 13.91 -7.65 -6.57
N GLU A 69 14.63 -8.76 -6.65
CA GLU A 69 14.62 -9.61 -7.85
C GLU A 69 13.22 -10.17 -8.11
N ASN A 70 12.89 -10.45 -9.37
CA ASN A 70 11.53 -10.72 -9.84
C ASN A 70 10.77 -11.77 -9.03
N GLU A 71 11.41 -12.90 -8.71
CA GLU A 71 10.76 -13.96 -7.94
C GLU A 71 10.54 -13.56 -6.47
N ALA A 72 11.51 -12.88 -5.86
CA ALA A 72 11.37 -12.36 -4.50
C ALA A 72 10.28 -11.28 -4.42
N PHE A 73 10.16 -10.43 -5.45
CA PHE A 73 9.10 -9.42 -5.54
C PHE A 73 7.71 -10.06 -5.62
N LYS A 74 7.52 -11.07 -6.48
CA LYS A 74 6.26 -11.82 -6.56
C LYS A 74 5.91 -12.48 -5.23
N SER A 75 6.87 -13.17 -4.60
CA SER A 75 6.66 -13.76 -3.27
C SER A 75 6.27 -12.70 -2.24
N LYS A 76 6.88 -11.52 -2.29
CA LYS A 76 6.56 -10.41 -1.38
C LYS A 76 5.14 -9.89 -1.61
N LEU A 77 4.70 -9.72 -2.86
CA LEU A 77 3.34 -9.30 -3.17
C LEU A 77 2.30 -10.32 -2.72
N THR A 78 2.57 -11.61 -2.88
CA THR A 78 1.64 -12.67 -2.43
C THR A 78 1.60 -12.80 -0.90
N ALA A 79 2.74 -12.67 -0.24
CA ALA A 79 2.85 -12.78 1.21
C ALA A 79 2.34 -11.53 1.95
N THR A 80 2.28 -10.39 1.26
CA THR A 80 1.69 -9.16 1.79
C THR A 80 0.20 -9.21 1.47
N PRO A 81 -0.70 -9.38 2.46
CA PRO A 81 -2.13 -9.25 2.20
C PRO A 81 -2.41 -7.86 1.59
N CYS A 82 -3.58 -7.65 0.96
CA CYS A 82 -4.07 -6.30 0.64
C CYS A 82 -4.33 -5.51 1.93
N ARG A 83 -3.23 -5.15 2.60
CA ARG A 83 -3.06 -4.25 3.71
C ARG A 83 -2.10 -3.23 3.14
N TRP A 84 -2.64 -2.15 2.56
CA TRP A 84 -1.80 -1.01 2.23
C TRP A 84 -0.98 -0.69 3.47
N SER A 85 0.34 -0.54 3.29
CA SER A 85 1.27 -0.33 4.40
C SER A 85 0.97 1.02 5.04
N THR A 86 0.08 0.99 6.01
CA THR A 86 0.02 1.96 7.06
C THR A 86 0.33 1.16 8.32
N ARG A 87 1.46 1.54 8.90
CA ARG A 87 1.89 1.02 10.20
C ARG A 87 0.89 1.45 11.26
#